data_AF-A0A3M2LJP7-F1
#
_entry.id   AF-A0A3M2LJP7-F1
#
_cell.length_a   1.000
_cell.length_b   1.000
_cell.length_c   1.000
_cell.angle_alpha   90.00
_cell.angle_beta   90.00
_cell.angle_gamma   90.00
#
_symmetry.space_group_name_H-M   'P 1'
#
loop_
_entity.id
_entity.type
_entity.pdbx_description
1 polymer ?
#
loop_
_entity_poly.entity_id
_entity_poly.type
_entity_poly.pdbx_seq_one_letter_code
_entity_poly.pdbx_strand_id
1 'polypeptide(L)'
;MEFTRMRVREAVASASAPARGVGRGRDGGGRAEGGVVALRGVLGHLAEWTRWQVAAVRSAVTGEPPVPGGRPPDYPEGFAGVASFDVWESMVQDAMAVRSLGELARDLSQVLDDLARWVAGGDDALWGRVVPEPRRFGRPGPARPLADLLAGWRGPLAHVEWHLDRLAGEPPPPRGAPDDEEGMWVVDRCPLHP
;
A
#
# COMPACT_ATOMS: atom_id res chain seq x y z
N MET A 1 -11.02 -6.88 3.48
CA MET A 1 -10.14 -7.69 2.60
C MET A 1 -10.76 -7.99 1.24
N GLU A 2 -11.89 -8.70 1.12
CA GLU A 2 -12.50 -9.00 -0.20
C GLU A 2 -12.90 -7.75 -0.99
N PHE A 3 -13.52 -6.78 -0.33
CA PHE A 3 -13.89 -5.49 -0.93
C PHE A 3 -12.68 -4.76 -1.52
N THR A 4 -11.61 -4.59 -0.73
CA THR A 4 -10.36 -3.97 -1.18
C THR A 4 -9.76 -4.69 -2.39
N ARG A 5 -9.74 -6.04 -2.39
CA ARG A 5 -9.26 -6.85 -3.53
C ARG A 5 -10.11 -6.66 -4.79
N MET A 6 -11.44 -6.58 -4.64
CA MET A 6 -12.34 -6.29 -5.75
C MET A 6 -12.00 -4.94 -6.39
N ARG A 7 -11.84 -3.89 -5.59
CA ARG A 7 -11.51 -2.55 -6.09
C ARG A 7 -10.16 -2.48 -6.79
N VAL A 8 -9.15 -3.21 -6.30
CA VAL A 8 -7.85 -3.34 -6.99
C VAL A 8 -8.03 -3.95 -8.39
N ARG A 9 -8.84 -5.02 -8.52
CA ARG A 9 -9.13 -5.64 -9.82
C ARG A 9 -9.87 -4.70 -10.76
N GLU A 10 -10.83 -3.95 -10.25
CA GLU A 10 -11.58 -2.95 -11.02
C GLU A 10 -10.68 -1.83 -11.55
N ALA A 11 -9.77 -1.31 -10.72
CA ALA A 11 -8.80 -0.29 -11.12
C ALA A 11 -7.89 -0.79 -12.26
N VAL A 12 -7.37 -2.01 -12.14
CA VAL A 12 -6.53 -2.63 -13.19
C VAL A 12 -7.32 -2.87 -14.47
N ALA A 13 -8.55 -3.38 -14.36
CA ALA A 13 -9.41 -3.65 -15.51
C ALA A 13 -9.78 -2.35 -16.24
N SER A 14 -10.09 -1.29 -15.50
CA SER A 14 -10.37 0.04 -16.04
C SER A 14 -9.17 0.61 -16.79
N ALA A 15 -7.97 0.52 -16.23
CA ALA A 15 -6.74 1.01 -16.87
C ALA A 15 -6.30 0.17 -18.08
N SER A 16 -6.69 -1.10 -18.12
CA SER A 16 -6.35 -2.04 -19.20
C SER A 16 -7.39 -2.07 -20.31
N ALA A 17 -8.55 -1.42 -20.12
CA ALA A 17 -9.60 -1.37 -21.13
C ALA A 17 -9.14 -0.49 -22.31
N PRO A 18 -9.29 -0.96 -23.57
CA PRO A 18 -9.05 -0.09 -24.71
C PRO A 18 -10.02 1.10 -24.63
N ALA A 19 -9.51 2.32 -24.86
CA ALA A 19 -10.33 3.52 -24.92
C ALA A 19 -11.47 3.29 -25.93
N ARG A 20 -12.67 3.02 -25.42
CA ARG A 20 -13.84 2.77 -26.29
C ARG A 20 -14.08 4.06 -27.07
N GLY A 21 -14.03 3.94 -28.39
CA GLY A 21 -13.95 5.05 -29.33
C GLY A 21 -14.94 6.19 -29.04
N VAL A 22 -14.37 7.35 -28.74
CA VAL A 22 -14.99 8.64 -29.04
C VAL A 22 -14.07 9.31 -30.05
N GLY A 23 -14.65 9.73 -31.17
CA GLY A 23 -13.96 10.03 -32.42
C GLY A 23 -12.73 10.95 -32.32
N ARG A 24 -11.73 10.61 -33.13
CA ARG A 24 -10.74 11.50 -33.79
C ARG A 24 -10.50 12.86 -33.10
N GLY A 25 -9.91 12.83 -31.91
CA GLY A 25 -9.27 13.97 -31.25
C GLY A 25 -7.88 13.55 -30.79
N ARG A 26 -6.84 14.22 -31.27
CA ARG A 26 -5.44 13.75 -31.28
C ARG A 26 -4.70 13.90 -29.94
N ASP A 27 -5.40 14.14 -28.83
CA ASP A 27 -4.77 14.53 -27.55
C ASP A 27 -5.06 13.58 -26.35
N GLY A 28 -5.66 12.40 -26.60
CA GLY A 28 -6.07 11.46 -25.53
C GLY A 28 -5.03 10.42 -25.07
N GLY A 29 -3.97 10.19 -25.86
CA GLY A 29 -3.01 9.09 -25.61
C GLY A 29 -2.15 9.28 -24.36
N GLY A 30 -1.62 10.50 -24.15
CA GLY A 30 -0.72 10.79 -23.03
C GLY A 30 -1.40 10.77 -21.65
N ARG A 31 -2.72 11.00 -21.58
CA ARG A 31 -3.48 10.97 -20.31
C ARG A 31 -3.78 9.54 -19.86
N ALA A 32 -4.07 8.64 -20.81
CA ALA A 32 -4.26 7.22 -20.53
C ALA A 32 -2.94 6.53 -20.17
N GLU A 33 -1.86 6.80 -20.91
CA GLU A 33 -0.52 6.30 -20.58
C GLU A 33 -0.01 6.85 -19.24
N GLY A 34 -0.20 8.15 -18.97
CA GLY A 34 0.10 8.76 -17.68
C GLY A 34 -0.70 8.14 -16.54
N GLY A 35 -1.97 7.79 -16.77
CA GLY A 35 -2.81 7.07 -15.80
C GLY A 35 -2.32 5.66 -15.50
N VAL A 36 -1.86 4.92 -16.52
CA VAL A 36 -1.26 3.58 -16.35
C VAL A 36 0.06 3.65 -15.60
N VAL A 37 0.92 4.63 -15.90
CA VAL A 37 2.19 4.84 -15.18
C VAL A 37 1.92 5.19 -13.72
N ALA A 38 0.99 6.11 -13.45
CA ALA A 38 0.59 6.46 -12.09
C ALA A 38 0.02 5.27 -11.32
N LEU A 39 -0.89 4.49 -11.93
CA LEU A 39 -1.45 3.30 -11.31
C LEU A 39 -0.37 2.24 -11.04
N ARG A 40 0.58 2.05 -11.96
CA ARG A 40 1.72 1.15 -11.75
C ARG A 40 2.53 1.57 -10.52
N GLY A 41 2.87 2.85 -10.43
CA GLY A 41 3.64 3.35 -9.28
C GLY A 41 2.91 3.21 -7.96
N VAL A 42 1.61 3.51 -7.95
CA VAL A 42 0.74 3.33 -6.76
C VAL A 42 0.63 1.87 -6.35
N LEU A 43 0.35 0.94 -7.27
CA LEU A 43 0.26 -0.49 -6.94
C LEU A 43 1.59 -1.03 -6.43
N GLY A 44 2.70 -0.59 -7.03
CA GLY A 44 4.05 -0.88 -6.60
C GLY A 44 4.33 -0.48 -5.16
N HIS A 45 4.12 0.79 -4.87
CA HIS A 45 4.26 1.37 -3.55
C HIS A 45 3.39 0.63 -2.53
N LEU A 46 2.10 0.46 -2.82
CA LEU A 46 1.16 -0.20 -1.91
C LEU A 46 1.57 -1.65 -1.63
N ALA A 47 2.00 -2.41 -2.64
CA ALA A 47 2.44 -3.78 -2.45
C ALA A 47 3.66 -3.86 -1.51
N GLU A 48 4.68 -3.04 -1.75
CA GLU A 48 5.92 -3.08 -0.97
C GLU A 48 5.74 -2.47 0.44
N TRP A 49 5.05 -1.33 0.55
CA TRP A 49 4.77 -0.71 1.84
C TRP A 49 3.94 -1.63 2.73
N THR A 50 2.86 -2.23 2.19
CA THR A 50 2.01 -3.19 2.92
C THR A 50 2.83 -4.39 3.37
N ARG A 51 3.67 -4.94 2.49
CA ARG A 51 4.53 -6.09 2.79
C ARG A 51 5.43 -5.81 3.98
N TRP A 52 6.11 -4.67 3.96
CA TRP A 52 6.98 -4.26 5.06
C TRP A 52 6.19 -4.02 6.35
N GLN A 53 5.07 -3.29 6.27
CA GLN A 53 4.23 -2.96 7.44
C GLN A 53 3.71 -4.22 8.12
N VAL A 54 3.17 -5.18 7.36
CA VAL A 54 2.66 -6.44 7.89
C VAL A 54 3.78 -7.27 8.55
N ALA A 55 4.94 -7.35 7.90
CA ALA A 55 6.09 -8.08 8.45
C ALA A 55 6.58 -7.46 9.76
N ALA A 56 6.66 -6.13 9.83
CA ALA A 56 7.11 -5.40 11.00
C ALA A 56 6.11 -5.49 12.16
N VAL A 57 4.80 -5.36 11.88
CA VAL A 57 3.74 -5.55 12.88
C VAL A 57 3.78 -6.98 13.43
N ARG A 58 3.88 -7.99 12.55
CA ARG A 58 3.98 -9.39 12.96
C ARG A 58 5.20 -9.63 13.84
N SER A 59 6.36 -9.07 13.47
CA SER A 59 7.58 -9.11 14.28
C SER A 59 7.38 -8.49 15.67
N ALA A 60 6.73 -7.34 15.76
CA ALA A 60 6.43 -6.70 17.04
C ALA A 60 5.48 -7.53 17.92
N VAL A 61 4.57 -8.30 17.31
CA VAL A 61 3.67 -9.22 18.01
C VAL A 61 4.40 -10.49 18.45
N THR A 62 5.22 -11.11 17.61
CA THR A 62 5.80 -12.43 17.89
C THR A 62 7.18 -12.39 18.53
N GLY A 63 7.90 -11.28 18.41
CA GLY A 63 9.32 -11.17 18.77
C GLY A 63 10.28 -11.77 17.74
N GLU A 64 9.75 -12.36 16.66
CA GLU A 64 10.53 -12.96 15.59
C GLU A 64 11.01 -11.90 14.58
N PRO A 65 12.10 -12.13 13.83
CA PRO A 65 12.52 -11.24 12.77
C PRO A 65 11.41 -11.00 11.73
N PRO A 66 11.28 -9.78 11.16
CA PRO A 66 10.27 -9.50 10.16
C PRO A 66 10.53 -10.30 8.88
N VAL A 67 9.56 -11.12 8.48
CA VAL A 67 9.59 -11.86 7.21
C VAL A 67 8.59 -11.25 6.24
N PRO A 68 9.05 -10.60 5.16
CA PRO A 68 8.18 -10.05 4.12
C PRO A 68 7.28 -11.13 3.50
N GLY A 69 5.98 -10.85 3.42
CA GLY A 69 5.00 -11.74 2.77
C GLY A 69 4.95 -11.60 1.25
N GLY A 70 4.26 -12.53 0.58
CA GLY A 70 4.07 -12.55 -0.86
C GLY A 70 5.34 -12.84 -1.68
N ARG A 71 5.40 -12.28 -2.89
CA ARG A 71 6.52 -12.45 -3.83
C ARG A 71 7.16 -11.09 -4.11
N PRO A 72 8.21 -10.69 -3.36
CA PRO A 72 8.89 -9.44 -3.67
C PRO A 72 9.54 -9.49 -5.05
N PRO A 73 9.59 -8.36 -5.77
CA PRO A 73 10.43 -8.22 -6.95
C PRO A 73 11.90 -8.41 -6.62
N ASP A 74 12.69 -8.69 -7.65
CA ASP A 74 14.14 -8.74 -7.53
C ASP A 74 14.66 -7.32 -7.39
N TYR A 75 14.94 -6.92 -6.15
CA TYR A 75 15.55 -5.64 -5.85
C TYR A 75 17.08 -5.74 -6.02
N PRO A 76 17.74 -4.64 -6.41
CA PRO A 76 19.21 -4.63 -6.51
C PRO A 76 19.87 -4.81 -5.15
N GLU A 77 21.15 -5.18 -5.17
CA GLU A 77 21.96 -5.34 -3.98
C GLU A 77 21.92 -4.06 -3.11
N GLY A 78 21.84 -4.24 -1.79
CA GLY A 78 21.78 -3.14 -0.83
C GLY A 78 20.38 -2.60 -0.54
N PHE A 79 19.33 -3.00 -1.28
CA PHE A 79 17.94 -2.57 -1.03
C PHE A 79 17.48 -2.76 0.42
N ALA A 80 17.84 -3.90 1.03
CA ALA A 80 17.50 -4.19 2.42
C ALA A 80 18.16 -3.24 3.44
N GLY A 81 19.31 -2.65 3.08
CA GLY A 81 20.08 -1.73 3.93
C GLY A 81 19.79 -0.26 3.70
N VAL A 82 18.86 0.09 2.81
CA VAL A 82 18.51 1.49 2.53
C VAL A 82 17.98 2.15 3.80
N ALA A 83 18.57 3.30 4.16
CA ALA A 83 18.24 4.06 5.36
C ALA A 83 17.42 5.33 5.11
N SER A 84 17.11 5.64 3.84
CA SER A 84 16.32 6.80 3.44
C SER A 84 15.04 6.37 2.73
N PHE A 85 13.94 7.01 3.09
CA PHE A 85 12.64 6.75 2.48
C PHE A 85 12.63 7.07 0.98
N ASP A 86 13.19 8.22 0.58
CA ASP A 86 13.19 8.65 -0.83
C ASP A 86 14.01 7.71 -1.72
N VAL A 87 15.15 7.25 -1.22
CA VAL A 87 16.00 6.29 -1.93
C VAL A 87 15.28 4.95 -2.05
N TRP A 88 14.65 4.50 -0.97
CA TRP A 88 13.90 3.26 -0.97
C TRP A 88 12.73 3.29 -1.95
N GLU A 89 11.94 4.37 -1.92
CA GLU A 89 10.82 4.56 -2.82
C GLU A 89 11.29 4.61 -4.28
N SER A 90 12.38 5.34 -4.57
CA SER A 90 12.95 5.37 -5.92
C SER A 90 13.30 3.96 -6.41
N MET A 91 13.98 3.16 -5.59
CA MET A 91 14.35 1.78 -5.96
C MET A 91 13.12 0.88 -6.14
N VAL A 92 12.06 1.09 -5.35
CA VAL A 92 10.77 0.43 -5.55
C VAL A 92 10.22 0.81 -6.92
N GLN A 93 10.08 2.10 -7.21
CA GLN A 93 9.52 2.58 -8.47
C GLN A 93 10.31 2.10 -9.70
N ASP A 94 11.64 2.08 -9.62
CA ASP A 94 12.52 1.54 -10.67
C ASP A 94 12.25 0.06 -10.92
N ALA A 95 12.14 -0.75 -9.85
CA ALA A 95 11.83 -2.18 -9.97
C ALA A 95 10.42 -2.44 -10.53
N MET A 96 9.47 -1.52 -10.29
CA MET A 96 8.11 -1.65 -10.82
C MET A 96 7.98 -1.21 -12.26
N ALA A 97 8.82 -0.29 -12.76
CA ALA A 97 8.67 0.35 -14.07
C ALA A 97 8.51 -0.65 -15.23
N VAL A 98 9.17 -1.80 -15.15
CA VAL A 98 9.14 -2.88 -16.16
C VAL A 98 8.02 -3.90 -15.96
N ARG A 99 7.27 -3.81 -14.85
CA ARG A 99 6.24 -4.77 -14.46
C ARG A 99 4.87 -4.38 -15.05
N SER A 100 4.07 -5.40 -15.31
CA SER A 100 2.67 -5.22 -15.72
C SER A 100 1.78 -4.88 -14.51
N LEU A 101 0.68 -4.16 -14.77
CA LEU A 101 -0.32 -3.87 -13.73
C LEU A 101 -0.90 -5.14 -13.10
N GLY A 102 -1.07 -6.20 -13.89
CA GLY A 102 -1.58 -7.49 -13.41
C GLY A 102 -0.61 -8.21 -12.46
N GLU A 103 0.70 -8.08 -12.67
CA GLU A 103 1.70 -8.58 -11.73
C GLU A 103 1.65 -7.83 -10.40
N LEU A 104 1.66 -6.50 -10.44
CA LEU A 104 1.64 -5.68 -9.22
C LEU A 104 0.36 -5.86 -8.41
N ALA A 105 -0.79 -5.96 -9.07
CA ALA A 105 -2.06 -6.24 -8.42
C ALA A 105 -2.10 -7.63 -7.77
N ARG A 106 -1.45 -8.63 -8.41
CA ARG A 106 -1.29 -9.97 -7.83
C ARG A 106 -0.38 -9.92 -6.60
N ASP A 107 0.71 -9.16 -6.65
CA ASP A 107 1.64 -9.02 -5.53
C ASP A 107 0.95 -8.37 -4.32
N LEU A 108 0.22 -7.26 -4.52
CA LEU A 108 -0.57 -6.63 -3.46
C LEU A 108 -1.64 -7.59 -2.91
N SER A 109 -2.38 -8.29 -3.79
CA SER A 109 -3.41 -9.24 -3.36
C SER A 109 -2.83 -10.38 -2.53
N GLN A 110 -1.66 -10.91 -2.91
CA GLN A 110 -1.01 -11.98 -2.16
C GLN A 110 -0.60 -11.51 -0.76
N VAL A 111 -0.07 -10.29 -0.62
CA VAL A 111 0.28 -9.74 0.70
C VAL A 111 -0.96 -9.58 1.58
N LEU A 112 -2.08 -9.11 1.01
CA LEU A 112 -3.35 -9.01 1.72
C LEU A 112 -3.90 -10.40 2.11
N ASP A 113 -3.74 -11.42 1.27
CA ASP A 113 -4.16 -12.79 1.57
C ASP A 113 -3.29 -13.42 2.68
N ASP A 114 -2.00 -13.15 2.68
CA ASP A 114 -1.08 -13.59 3.73
C ASP A 114 -1.45 -12.94 5.08
N LEU A 115 -1.75 -11.65 5.06
CA LEU A 115 -2.25 -10.91 6.22
C LEU A 115 -3.58 -11.51 6.71
N ALA A 116 -4.54 -11.75 5.81
CA ALA A 116 -5.84 -12.32 6.15
C ALA A 116 -5.71 -13.70 6.81
N ARG A 117 -4.85 -14.57 6.26
CA ARG A 117 -4.58 -15.89 6.81
C ARG A 117 -3.91 -15.83 8.17
N TRP A 118 -2.97 -14.91 8.36
CA TRP A 118 -2.32 -14.73 9.65
C TRP A 118 -3.31 -14.30 10.73
N VAL A 119 -4.14 -13.29 10.48
CA VAL A 119 -5.10 -12.80 11.48
C VAL A 119 -6.25 -13.78 11.73
N ALA A 120 -6.68 -14.53 10.70
CA ALA A 120 -7.70 -15.57 10.87
C ALA A 120 -7.22 -16.78 11.71
N GLY A 121 -5.91 -17.00 11.80
CA GLY A 121 -5.32 -18.01 12.67
C GLY A 121 -5.06 -17.54 14.10
N GLY A 122 -5.30 -16.26 14.41
CA GLY A 122 -5.16 -15.68 15.75
C GLY A 122 -6.44 -15.79 16.58
N ASP A 123 -6.32 -15.60 17.90
CA ASP A 123 -7.48 -15.42 18.77
C ASP A 123 -8.03 -13.97 18.68
N ASP A 124 -9.26 -13.74 19.17
CA ASP A 124 -9.86 -12.40 19.15
C ASP A 124 -9.06 -11.40 19.99
N ALA A 125 -8.33 -11.86 21.02
CA ALA A 125 -7.51 -11.03 21.88
C ALA A 125 -6.32 -10.41 21.12
N LEU A 126 -5.86 -11.05 20.04
CA LEU A 126 -4.81 -10.56 19.16
C LEU A 126 -5.10 -9.14 18.64
N TRP A 127 -6.36 -8.84 18.29
CA TRP A 127 -6.74 -7.54 17.74
C TRP A 127 -6.57 -6.38 18.73
N GLY A 128 -6.79 -6.66 20.01
CA GLY A 128 -6.61 -5.69 21.09
C GLY A 128 -5.16 -5.56 21.57
N ARG A 129 -4.25 -6.42 21.10
CA ARG A 129 -2.86 -6.42 21.54
C ARG A 129 -2.17 -5.12 21.13
N VAL A 130 -1.60 -4.43 22.11
CA VAL A 130 -0.86 -3.19 21.92
C VAL A 130 0.61 -3.49 21.63
N VAL A 131 1.12 -2.98 20.50
CA VAL A 131 2.52 -3.11 20.09
C VAL A 131 3.07 -1.76 19.62
N PRO A 132 4.39 -1.52 19.70
CA PRO A 132 5.00 -0.31 19.14
C PRO A 132 4.63 -0.16 17.65
N GLU A 133 4.17 1.03 17.23
CA GLU A 133 3.94 1.32 15.81
C GLU A 133 5.26 1.15 15.05
N PRO A 134 5.36 0.17 14.14
CA PRO A 134 6.59 -0.01 13.39
C PRO A 134 6.77 1.15 12.41
N ARG A 135 8.01 1.66 12.32
CA ARG A 135 8.41 2.63 11.31
C ARG A 135 9.64 2.13 10.58
N ARG A 136 9.60 2.15 9.24
CA ARG A 136 10.70 1.64 8.42
C ARG A 136 11.96 2.48 8.63
N PHE A 137 11.74 3.78 8.77
CA PHE A 137 12.80 4.76 8.99
C PHE A 137 12.51 5.51 10.27
N GLY A 138 13.57 5.73 11.06
CA GLY A 138 13.49 6.41 12.35
C GLY A 138 13.08 5.50 13.51
N ARG A 139 12.72 6.12 14.63
CA ARG A 139 12.31 5.41 15.84
C ARG A 139 10.89 4.86 15.69
N PRO A 140 10.56 3.72 16.33
CA PRO A 140 9.18 3.26 16.43
C PRO A 140 8.25 4.37 16.95
N GLY A 141 7.02 4.38 16.45
CA GLY A 141 5.98 5.29 16.92
C GLY A 141 5.37 4.86 18.26
N PRO A 142 4.35 5.59 18.73
CA PRO A 142 3.61 5.20 19.94
C PRO A 142 3.01 3.80 19.80
N ALA A 143 2.86 3.11 20.93
CA ALA A 143 2.24 1.80 20.92
C ALA A 143 0.74 1.90 20.64
N ARG A 144 0.21 1.01 19.78
CA ARG A 144 -1.19 1.02 19.33
C ARG A 144 -1.75 -0.40 19.26
N PRO A 145 -3.09 -0.57 19.38
CA PRO A 145 -3.75 -1.84 19.11
C PRO A 145 -3.45 -2.37 17.71
N LEU A 146 -3.40 -3.69 17.58
CA LEU A 146 -3.17 -4.35 16.30
C LEU A 146 -4.24 -3.98 15.26
N ALA A 147 -5.50 -3.86 15.70
CA ALA A 147 -6.60 -3.39 14.85
C ALA A 147 -6.29 -2.04 14.19
N ASP A 148 -5.71 -1.09 14.91
CA ASP A 148 -5.37 0.23 14.37
C ASP A 148 -4.23 0.17 13.35
N LEU A 149 -3.24 -0.69 13.59
CA LEU A 149 -2.05 -0.82 12.75
C LEU A 149 -2.29 -1.61 11.45
N LEU A 150 -3.34 -2.43 11.40
CA LEU A 150 -3.65 -3.28 10.24
C LEU A 150 -4.93 -2.85 9.50
N ALA A 151 -5.96 -2.45 10.23
CA ALA A 151 -7.29 -2.17 9.69
C ALA A 151 -7.80 -0.75 9.97
N GLY A 152 -7.16 -0.02 10.89
CA GLY A 152 -7.46 1.38 11.13
C GLY A 152 -6.94 2.29 10.03
N TRP A 153 -7.25 3.59 10.16
CA TRP A 153 -6.69 4.68 9.37
C TRP A 153 -5.17 4.63 9.16
N ARG A 154 -4.38 4.15 10.12
CA ARG A 154 -2.92 4.04 9.97
C ARG A 154 -2.45 2.77 9.24
N GLY A 155 -3.37 1.85 8.99
CA GLY A 155 -3.08 0.53 8.49
C GLY A 155 -3.08 0.44 6.96
N PRO A 156 -2.59 -0.69 6.43
CA PRO A 156 -2.55 -0.92 4.98
C PRO A 156 -3.89 -0.86 4.28
N LEU A 157 -4.99 -1.30 4.93
CA LEU A 157 -6.30 -1.27 4.28
C LEU A 157 -6.74 0.17 3.96
N ALA A 158 -6.63 1.08 4.93
CA ALA A 158 -6.95 2.49 4.72
C ALA A 158 -6.03 3.14 3.68
N HIS A 159 -4.75 2.77 3.66
CA HIS A 159 -3.80 3.28 2.68
C HIS A 159 -4.17 2.88 1.24
N VAL A 160 -4.48 1.59 1.04
CA VAL A 160 -4.89 1.06 -0.26
C VAL A 160 -6.19 1.72 -0.72
N GLU A 161 -7.21 1.77 0.14
CA GLU A 161 -8.53 2.30 -0.22
C GLU A 161 -8.45 3.78 -0.59
N TRP A 162 -7.67 4.58 0.14
CA TRP A 162 -7.48 5.99 -0.18
C TRP A 162 -6.89 6.22 -1.58
N HIS A 163 -5.88 5.44 -1.98
CA HIS A 163 -5.31 5.54 -3.31
C HIS A 163 -6.32 5.12 -4.40
N LEU A 164 -7.12 4.08 -4.14
CA LEU A 164 -8.16 3.65 -5.07
C LEU A 164 -9.26 4.70 -5.24
N ASP A 165 -9.67 5.38 -4.16
CA ASP A 165 -10.61 6.50 -4.21
C ASP A 165 -10.07 7.64 -5.11
N ARG A 166 -8.80 8.02 -4.92
CA ARG A 166 -8.17 9.10 -5.71
C ARG A 166 -8.05 8.72 -7.18
N LEU A 167 -7.72 7.47 -7.48
CA LEU A 167 -7.67 6.95 -8.85
C LEU A 167 -9.05 6.91 -9.52
N ALA A 168 -10.12 6.70 -8.74
CA ALA A 168 -11.51 6.79 -9.19
C ALA A 168 -12.03 8.25 -9.31
N GLY A 169 -11.23 9.24 -8.92
CA GLY A 169 -11.61 10.65 -8.94
C GLY A 169 -12.49 11.08 -7.76
N GLU A 170 -12.55 10.29 -6.69
CA GLU A 170 -13.36 10.60 -5.52
C GLU A 170 -12.73 11.74 -4.68
N PRO A 171 -13.55 12.61 -4.06
CA PRO A 171 -13.05 13.65 -3.17
C PRO A 171 -12.39 13.03 -1.94
N PRO A 172 -11.31 13.63 -1.40
CA PRO A 172 -10.70 13.13 -0.18
C PRO A 172 -11.73 13.14 0.95
N PRO A 173 -11.74 12.14 1.85
CA PRO A 173 -12.60 12.21 3.01
C PRO A 173 -12.25 13.46 3.83
N PRO A 174 -13.24 14.08 4.49
CA PRO A 174 -12.98 15.21 5.37
C PRO A 174 -11.94 14.81 6.42
N ARG A 175 -10.86 15.59 6.54
CA ARG A 175 -9.85 15.38 7.58
C ARG A 175 -10.57 15.37 8.94
N GLY A 176 -10.31 14.33 9.74
CA GLY A 176 -10.71 14.32 11.15
C GLY A 176 -10.19 15.57 11.87
N ALA A 177 -10.85 15.97 12.96
CA ALA A 177 -10.62 17.26 13.63
C ALA A 177 -9.13 17.55 13.92
N PRO A 178 -8.69 18.83 13.87
CA PRO A 178 -7.29 19.22 13.71
C PRO A 178 -6.38 19.06 14.93
N ASP A 179 -6.85 18.51 16.06
CA ASP A 179 -6.19 18.67 17.36
C ASP A 179 -5.38 17.47 17.86
N ASP A 180 -5.26 16.38 17.09
CA ASP A 180 -4.32 15.32 17.43
C ASP A 180 -3.06 15.47 16.57
N GLU A 181 -1.97 15.99 17.14
CA GLU A 181 -0.62 15.65 16.66
C GLU A 181 -0.37 14.13 16.76
N GLU A 182 -1.18 13.41 17.55
CA GLU A 182 -1.34 11.95 17.55
C GLU A 182 -2.13 11.39 16.34
N GLY A 183 -2.74 12.25 15.51
CA GLY A 183 -3.82 11.99 14.54
C GLY A 183 -3.37 11.82 13.09
N MET A 184 -2.07 11.67 12.87
CA MET A 184 -1.52 11.56 11.51
C MET A 184 -2.04 10.30 10.80
N TRP A 185 -2.66 10.52 9.64
CA TRP A 185 -3.15 9.46 8.78
C TRP A 185 -1.98 8.81 8.03
N VAL A 186 -2.08 7.53 7.65
CA VAL A 186 -1.01 6.82 6.91
C VAL A 186 -0.63 7.56 5.63
N VAL A 187 -1.61 8.18 4.98
CA VAL A 187 -1.42 8.87 3.70
C VAL A 187 -0.71 10.20 3.84
N ASP A 188 -0.73 10.84 5.01
CA ASP A 188 -0.02 12.12 5.24
C ASP A 188 1.51 11.98 5.08
N ARG A 189 2.03 10.75 5.14
CA ARG A 189 3.44 10.42 4.89
C ARG A 189 3.67 9.70 3.55
N CYS A 190 2.63 9.52 2.74
CA CYS A 190 2.76 8.84 1.46
C CYS A 190 3.45 9.77 0.44
N PRO A 191 4.54 9.35 -0.21
CA PRO A 191 5.24 10.16 -1.22
C PRO A 191 4.45 10.29 -2.51
N LEU A 192 3.52 9.35 -2.73
CA LEU A 192 2.65 9.32 -3.90
C LEU A 192 1.33 10.05 -3.62
N HIS A 193 1.29 10.93 -2.62
CA HIS A 193 0.15 11.81 -2.40
C HIS A 193 -0.02 12.69 -3.64
N PRO A 194 -1.09 12.54 -4.43
CA PRO A 194 -1.36 13.46 -5.54
C PRO A 194 -1.66 14.87 -5.03
#